data_AF-A0A8H9YPL1-F1
#
_entry.id   AF-A0A8H9YPL1-F1
#
_cell.length_a   1.000
_cell.length_b   1.000
_cell.length_c   1.000
_cell.angle_alpha   90.00
_cell.angle_beta   90.00
_cell.angle_gamma   90.00
#
_symmetry.space_group_name_H-M   'P 1'
#
loop_
_entity.id
_entity.type
_entity.pdbx_description
1 polymer ?
#
loop_
_entity_poly.entity_id
_entity_poly.type
_entity_poly.pdbx_seq_one_letter_code
_entity_poly.pdbx_strand_id
1 'polypeptide(L)' 'MQVRVLDESGEVIWSQGEKSGMTFLSHREDGTIQRIIAALESALVEAGDESLRPISESSTPC' A
#
# COMPACT_ATOMS: atom_id res chain seq x y z
N MET A 1 7.59 -18.25 -19.12
CA MET A 1 8.51 -17.15 -18.75
C MET A 1 8.38 -16.90 -17.24
N GLN A 2 9.43 -16.46 -16.54
CA GLN A 2 9.35 -16.13 -15.11
C GLN A 2 9.99 -14.76 -14.83
N VAL A 3 9.26 -13.89 -14.14
CA VAL A 3 9.72 -12.58 -13.66
C VAL A 3 9.73 -12.61 -12.14
N ARG A 4 10.78 -12.05 -11.52
CA ARG A 4 10.93 -11.98 -10.06
C ARG A 4 11.34 -10.56 -9.68
N VAL A 5 10.78 -10.07 -8.57
CA VAL A 5 11.20 -8.82 -7.92
C VAL A 5 11.89 -9.20 -6.63
N LEU A 6 13.11 -8.71 -6.45
CA LEU A 6 13.94 -8.97 -5.27
C LEU A 6 14.01 -7.73 -4.38
N ASP A 7 14.22 -7.91 -3.09
CA ASP A 7 14.63 -6.82 -2.19
C ASP A 7 16.14 -6.59 -2.23
N GLU A 8 16.61 -5.63 -1.42
CA GLU A 8 18.03 -5.28 -1.30
C GLU A 8 18.90 -6.43 -0.76
N SER A 9 18.30 -7.40 -0.07
CA SER A 9 18.98 -8.61 0.39
C SER A 9 19.00 -9.74 -0.66
N GLY A 10 18.34 -9.53 -1.81
CA GLY A 10 18.23 -10.53 -2.88
C GLY A 10 17.09 -11.54 -2.68
N GLU A 11 16.23 -11.33 -1.67
CA GLU A 11 15.10 -12.21 -1.38
C GLU A 11 13.91 -11.90 -2.29
N VAL A 12 13.17 -12.93 -2.71
CA VAL A 12 12.03 -12.75 -3.63
C VAL A 12 10.84 -12.15 -2.87
N ILE A 13 10.41 -10.96 -3.30
CA ILE A 13 9.22 -10.30 -2.76
C ILE A 13 7.99 -10.63 -3.61
N TRP A 14 8.15 -10.64 -4.94
CA TRP A 14 7.08 -10.94 -5.90
C TRP A 14 7.60 -11.83 -7.02
N SER A 15 6.76 -12.75 -7.50
CA SER A 15 7.06 -13.51 -8.69
C SER A 15 5.85 -13.68 -9.59
N GLN A 16 6.09 -13.60 -10.89
CA GLN A 16 5.15 -13.94 -11.93
C GLN A 16 5.70 -15.13 -12.72
N GLY A 17 4.89 -16.16 -12.86
CA GLY A 17 5.21 -17.33 -13.67
C GLY A 17 4.12 -17.61 -14.67
N GLU A 18 4.49 -18.22 -15.80
CA GLU A 18 3.54 -18.75 -16.76
C GLU A 18 3.78 -20.25 -16.93
N LYS A 19 2.74 -21.06 -16.75
CA LYS A 19 2.77 -22.51 -16.94
C LYS A 19 1.51 -22.95 -17.66
N SER A 20 1.68 -23.59 -18.82
CA SER A 20 0.58 -24.10 -19.66
C SER A 20 -0.48 -23.03 -20.02
N GLY A 21 -0.06 -21.80 -20.30
CA GLY A 21 -0.96 -20.68 -20.62
C GLY A 21 -1.67 -20.06 -19.40
N MET A 22 -1.48 -20.60 -18.19
CA MET A 22 -1.91 -19.95 -16.95
C MET A 22 -0.80 -19.07 -16.40
N THR A 23 -1.15 -17.83 -16.05
CA THR A 23 -0.29 -16.91 -15.33
C THR A 23 -0.54 -17.05 -13.83
N PHE A 24 0.54 -17.15 -13.06
CA PHE A 24 0.53 -17.24 -11.61
C PHE A 24 1.27 -16.04 -11.05
N LEU A 25 0.69 -15.43 -10.02
CA LEU A 25 1.30 -14.36 -9.24
C LEU A 25 1.46 -14.86 -7.81
N SER A 26 2.65 -14.70 -7.26
CA SER A 26 2.91 -14.95 -5.85
C SER A 26 3.68 -13.79 -5.25
N HIS A 27 3.50 -13.62 -3.94
CA HIS A 27 4.20 -12.62 -3.14
C HIS A 27 4.68 -13.26 -1.84
N ARG A 28 5.61 -12.59 -1.16
CA ARG A 28 6.12 -13.03 0.14
C ARG A 28 5.06 -12.83 1.23
N GLU A 29 4.76 -13.87 2.00
CA GLU A 29 3.83 -13.83 3.13
C GLU A 29 4.50 -13.31 4.41
N ASP A 30 5.02 -12.09 4.39
CA ASP A 30 5.71 -11.46 5.54
C ASP A 30 4.87 -10.38 6.26
N GLY A 31 3.61 -10.21 5.86
CA GLY A 31 2.73 -9.18 6.39
C GLY A 31 2.80 -7.84 5.66
N THR A 32 3.68 -7.67 4.65
CA THR A 32 3.87 -6.38 3.97
C THR A 32 2.60 -5.90 3.29
N ILE A 33 1.86 -6.80 2.61
CA ILE A 33 0.59 -6.43 1.96
C ILE A 33 -0.43 -5.95 2.99
N GLN A 34 -0.55 -6.64 4.13
CA GLN A 34 -1.46 -6.27 5.21
C GLN A 34 -1.11 -4.88 5.77
N ARG A 35 0.18 -4.56 5.91
CA ARG A 35 0.63 -3.23 6.34
C ARG A 35 0.31 -2.15 5.31
N ILE A 36 0.48 -2.43 4.03
CA ILE A 36 0.13 -1.49 2.95
C ILE A 36 -1.38 -1.21 2.97
N ILE A 37 -2.21 -2.25 3.09
CA ILE A 37 -3.67 -2.10 3.18
C ILE A 37 -4.04 -1.25 4.39
N ALA A 38 -3.51 -1.56 5.57
CA ALA A 38 -3.79 -0.80 6.79
C ALA A 38 -3.37 0.69 6.69
N ALA A 39 -2.23 0.96 6.05
CA ALA A 39 -1.77 2.33 5.81
C ALA A 39 -2.69 3.08 4.85
N LEU A 40 -3.15 2.43 3.77
CA LEU A 40 -4.11 3.02 2.83
C LEU A 40 -5.46 3.28 3.48
N GLU A 41 -5.97 2.34 4.28
CA GLU A 41 -7.21 2.51 5.05
C GLU A 41 -7.09 3.70 6.03
N SER A 42 -5.96 3.80 6.74
CA SER A 42 -5.70 4.92 7.64
C SER A 42 -5.67 6.26 6.90
N ALA A 43 -4.98 6.33 5.75
CA ALA A 43 -4.92 7.53 4.92
C ALA A 43 -6.29 7.94 4.37
N LEU A 44 -7.16 6.98 4.02
CA LEU A 44 -8.53 7.25 3.58
C LEU A 44 -9.39 7.83 4.72
N VAL A 45 -9.24 7.30 5.94
CA VAL A 45 -9.94 7.82 7.12
C VAL A 45 -9.47 9.24 7.42
N GLU A 46 -8.16 9.49 7.41
CA GLU A 46 -7.59 10.83 7.63
C GLU A 46 -8.08 11.84 6.59
N ALA A 47 -8.08 11.48 5.30
CA ALA A 47 -8.60 12.34 4.24
C ALA A 47 -10.11 12.62 4.38
N GLY A 48 -10.89 11.63 4.84
CA GLY A 48 -12.31 11.79 5.13
C GLY A 48 -12.58 12.73 6.31
N ASP A 49 -11.80 12.60 7.39
CA ASP A 49 -11.91 13.46 8.58
C ASP A 49 -11.40 14.89 8.31
N GLU A 50 -10.41 15.06 7.43
CA GLU A 50 -9.93 16.39 7.02
C GLU A 50 -11.02 17.21 6.32
N SER A 51 -11.93 16.55 5.59
CA SER A 51 -13.12 17.19 4.99
C SER A 51 -14.12 17.73 6.03
N LEU A 52 -14.05 17.29 7.29
CA LEU A 52 -14.98 17.66 8.35
C LEU A 52 -14.39 18.64 9.37
N ARG A 53 -13.11 19.03 9.22
CA ARG A 53 -12.53 20.08 10.07
C ARG A 53 -13.11 21.43 9.64
N PRO A 54 -13.97 22.08 10.45
CA PRO A 54 -14.33 23.46 10.17
C PRO A 54 -13.03 24.26 10.21
N ILE A 55 -12.85 25.12 9.21
CA ILE A 55 -11.83 26.15 9.20
C ILE A 55 -12.13 27.02 10.42
N SER A 56 -11.51 26.72 11.56
CA SER A 56 -11.52 27.60 12.71
C SER A 56 -10.67 28.79 12.33
N GLU A 57 -11.32 29.79 11.71
CA GLU A 57 -10.75 31.11 11.49
C GLU A 57 -10.24 31.63 12.84
N SER A 58 -8.92 31.62 12.98
CA SER A 58 -8.24 32.28 14.08
C SER A 58 -8.53 33.78 13.95
N SER A 59 -9.55 34.25 14.67
CA SER A 59 -9.86 35.66 14.81
C SER A 59 -8.70 36.32 15.56
N THR A 60 -7.78 36.93 14.84
CA THR A 60 -6.77 37.83 15.44
C THR A 60 -7.48 39.06 15.97
N PRO A 61 -7.34 39.43 17.26
CA PRO A 61 -7.93 40.66 17.76
C PRO A 61 -7.11 41.88 17.29
N CYS A 62 -7.84 42.95 16.98
CA CYS A 62 -7.36 44.27 16.58
C CYS A 62 -6.40 44.92 17.57
#